data_AF-A0AAW5KDI0-F1
#
_entry.id   AF-A0AAW5KDI0-F1
#
_cell.length_a   1.000
_cell.length_b   1.000
_cell.length_c   1.000
_cell.angle_alpha   90.00
_cell.angle_beta   90.00
_cell.angle_gamma   90.00
#
_symmetry.space_group_name_H-M   'P 1'
#
loop_
_entity.id
_entity.type
_entity.pdbx_description
1 polymer ?
#
loop_
_entity_poly.entity_id
_entity_poly.type
_entity_poly.pdbx_seq_one_letter_code
_entity_poly.pdbx_strand_id
1 'polypeptide(L)' 'GMFHPFVDDASVRIIGVEAAGTGETGCFNSAPLNLGTPGVLHGAYSMLLQNSDGQVEPSHSISAGLDY' A
#
# COMPACT_ATOMS: atom_id res chain seq x y z
N GLY A 1 4.56 -2.84 16.11
CA GLY A 1 5.06 -3.72 15.05
C GLY A 1 6.57 -3.65 14.97
N MET A 2 7.17 -4.33 13.98
CA MET A 2 8.63 -4.49 13.85
C MET A 2 9.40 -3.15 13.83
N PHE A 3 8.85 -2.09 13.23
CA PHE A 3 9.53 -0.81 13.10
C PHE A 3 9.54 0.06 14.35
N HIS A 4 8.58 -0.11 15.27
CA HIS A 4 8.37 0.82 16.41
C HIS A 4 9.63 1.05 17.28
N PRO A 5 10.43 0.02 17.64
CA PRO A 5 11.64 0.23 18.44
C PRO A 5 12.76 1.01 17.73
N PHE A 6 12.69 1.16 16.41
CA PHE A 6 13.75 1.76 15.59
C PHE A 6 13.39 3.14 15.05
N VAL A 7 12.19 3.67 15.35
CA VAL A 7 11.71 4.95 14.81
C VAL A 7 12.64 6.12 15.15
N ASP A 8 13.23 6.10 16.35
CA ASP A 8 14.14 7.16 16.82
C ASP A 8 15.62 6.88 16.51
N ASP A 9 15.97 5.72 15.94
CA ASP A 9 17.34 5.35 15.60
C ASP A 9 17.63 5.65 14.12
N ALA A 10 18.14 6.85 13.85
CA ALA A 10 18.48 7.30 12.50
C ALA A 10 19.59 6.48 11.81
N SER A 11 20.34 5.64 12.55
CA SER A 11 21.34 4.74 11.95
C SER A 11 20.69 3.52 11.27
N VAL A 12 19.45 3.22 11.62
CA VAL A 12 18.69 2.08 11.11
C VAL A 12 17.81 2.50 9.95
N ARG A 13 18.06 1.90 8.77
CA ARG A 13 17.21 2.09 7.59
C ARG A 13 15.93 1.24 7.72
N ILE A 14 14.77 1.87 7.66
CA ILE A 14 13.46 1.21 7.63
C ILE A 14 12.99 1.03 6.18
N ILE A 15 12.59 -0.19 5.81
CA ILE A 15 12.13 -0.52 4.45
C ILE A 15 10.82 -1.29 4.57
N GLY A 16 9.74 -0.71 4.04
CA GLY A 16 8.47 -1.41 3.78
C GLY A 16 8.41 -1.88 2.32
N VAL A 17 7.79 -3.03 2.09
CA VAL A 17 7.62 -3.61 0.75
C VAL A 17 6.16 -3.95 0.55
N GLU A 18 5.55 -3.41 -0.50
CA GLU A 18 4.16 -3.67 -0.89
C GLU A 18 4.09 -4.67 -2.05
N ALA A 19 2.94 -5.31 -2.25
CA ALA A 19 2.77 -6.31 -3.29
C ALA A 19 2.46 -5.66 -4.65
N ALA A 20 3.33 -5.90 -5.63
CA ALA A 20 3.22 -5.29 -6.96
C ALA A 20 2.29 -6.04 -7.94
N GLY A 21 1.57 -7.08 -7.48
CA GLY A 21 0.80 -7.95 -8.37
C GLY A 21 1.72 -8.71 -9.34
N THR A 22 1.38 -8.70 -10.64
CA THR A 22 2.23 -9.31 -11.68
C THR A 22 3.44 -8.44 -12.06
N GLY A 23 3.43 -7.16 -11.69
CA GLY A 23 4.47 -6.18 -12.05
C GLY A 23 4.39 -5.69 -13.49
N GLU A 24 3.39 -6.12 -14.27
CA GLU A 24 3.15 -5.62 -15.63
C GLU A 24 2.50 -4.23 -15.59
N THR A 25 2.81 -3.39 -16.58
CA THR A 25 2.20 -2.06 -16.67
C THR A 25 0.68 -2.16 -16.75
N GLY A 26 -0.01 -1.50 -15.83
CA GLY A 26 -1.48 -1.50 -15.78
C GLY A 26 -2.11 -2.74 -15.15
N CYS A 27 -1.33 -3.65 -14.57
CA CYS A 27 -1.88 -4.73 -13.77
C CYS A 27 -2.44 -4.22 -12.43
N PHE A 28 -3.36 -4.98 -11.85
CA PHE A 28 -3.75 -4.79 -10.45
C PHE A 28 -2.59 -5.13 -9.52
N ASN A 29 -2.50 -4.39 -8.43
CA ASN A 29 -1.47 -4.52 -7.39
C ASN A 29 -2.08 -4.23 -6.02
N SER A 30 -1.32 -4.38 -4.96
CA SER A 30 -1.71 -4.02 -3.58
C SER A 30 -0.64 -3.11 -2.99
N ALA A 31 -0.30 -2.04 -3.72
CA ALA A 31 0.74 -1.07 -3.37
C ALA A 31 0.21 0.37 -3.26
N PRO A 32 -0.78 0.62 -2.37
CA PRO A 32 -1.41 1.93 -2.24
C PRO A 32 -0.45 3.03 -1.78
N LEU A 33 0.57 2.74 -0.96
CA LEU A 33 1.51 3.78 -0.51
C LEU A 33 2.42 4.27 -1.65
N ASN A 34 2.76 3.39 -2.60
CA ASN A 34 3.61 3.74 -3.75
C ASN A 34 2.81 4.28 -4.94
N LEU A 35 1.64 3.71 -5.24
CA LEU A 35 0.90 3.96 -6.48
C LEU A 35 -0.49 4.59 -6.28
N GLY A 36 -0.95 4.69 -5.03
CA GLY A 36 -2.27 5.21 -4.71
C GLY A 36 -2.31 6.73 -4.55
N THR A 37 -3.46 7.20 -4.10
CA THR A 37 -3.73 8.61 -3.75
C THR A 37 -4.41 8.70 -2.39
N PRO A 38 -4.31 9.84 -1.66
CA PRO A 38 -4.95 9.99 -0.36
C PRO A 38 -6.48 9.87 -0.43
N GLY A 39 -7.10 9.19 0.54
CA GLY A 39 -8.54 9.02 0.63
C GLY A 39 -8.99 8.47 1.99
N VAL A 40 -10.30 8.34 2.18
CA VAL A 40 -10.90 7.79 3.41
C VAL A 40 -11.57 6.45 3.08
N LEU A 41 -11.10 5.38 3.73
CA LEU A 41 -11.70 4.05 3.64
C LEU A 41 -11.66 3.38 5.01
N HIS A 42 -12.69 2.59 5.32
CA HIS A 42 -12.78 1.83 6.58
C HIS A 42 -12.53 2.68 7.85
N GLY A 43 -12.94 3.95 7.84
CA GLY A 43 -12.85 4.86 8.99
C GLY A 43 -11.49 5.53 9.21
N ALA A 44 -10.55 5.42 8.26
CA ALA A 44 -9.24 6.05 8.35
C ALA A 44 -8.90 6.85 7.08
N TYR A 45 -8.17 7.96 7.24
CA TYR A 45 -7.56 8.70 6.14
C TYR A 45 -6.14 8.17 5.88
N SER A 46 -5.88 7.66 4.68
CA SER A 46 -4.62 7.05 4.28
C SER A 46 -4.46 7.10 2.75
N MET A 47 -3.45 6.42 2.21
CA MET A 47 -3.32 6.19 0.76
C MET A 47 -4.18 5.01 0.32
N LEU A 48 -4.83 5.13 -0.84
CA LEU A 48 -5.70 4.11 -1.43
C LEU A 48 -5.43 3.96 -2.93
N LEU A 49 -5.63 2.75 -3.45
CA LEU A 49 -5.84 2.55 -4.88
C LEU A 49 -7.29 2.96 -5.19
N GLN A 50 -7.45 4.05 -5.93
CA GLN A 50 -8.75 4.64 -6.24
C GLN A 50 -8.67 5.42 -7.56
N ASN A 51 -9.79 5.48 -8.26
CA ASN A 51 -9.90 6.27 -9.50
C ASN A 51 -10.17 7.76 -9.22
N SER A 52 -10.28 8.56 -10.29
CA SER A 52 -10.50 10.02 -10.21
C SER A 52 -11.79 10.44 -9.51
N ASP A 53 -12.78 9.54 -9.48
CA ASP A 53 -14.07 9.78 -8.83
C ASP A 53 -14.07 9.33 -7.35
N GLY A 54 -12.93 8.86 -6.85
CA GLY A 54 -12.76 8.37 -5.48
C GLY A 54 -13.33 6.97 -5.25
N GLN A 55 -13.63 6.21 -6.31
CA GLN A 55 -14.04 4.81 -6.17
C GLN A 55 -12.81 3.94 -5.95
N VAL A 56 -12.88 3.06 -4.95
CA VAL A 56 -11.80 2.12 -4.62
C VAL A 56 -11.59 1.15 -5.78
N GLU A 57 -10.33 0.97 -6.18
CA GLU A 57 -9.95 0.03 -7.22
C GLU A 57 -9.67 -1.36 -6.64
N PRO A 58 -9.87 -2.44 -7.43
CA PRO A 58 -9.48 -3.78 -7.01
C PRO A 58 -7.98 -3.89 -6.74
N SER A 59 -7.61 -4.53 -5.63
CA SER A 59 -6.25 -4.93 -5.34
C SER A 59 -5.92 -6.30 -5.97
N HIS A 60 -4.63 -6.62 -6.07
CA HIS A 60 -4.19 -7.98 -6.37
C HIS A 60 -2.84 -8.33 -5.75
N SER A 61 -2.74 -9.51 -5.16
CA SER A 61 -1.49 -10.16 -4.75
C SER A 61 -1.64 -11.68 -4.75
N ILE A 62 -0.60 -12.41 -5.14
CA ILE A 62 -0.58 -13.88 -4.97
C ILE A 62 -0.69 -14.28 -3.49
N SER A 63 -0.21 -13.41 -2.59
CA SER A 63 -0.33 -13.60 -1.15
C SER A 63 -1.63 -12.96 -0.66
N ALA A 64 -2.60 -13.78 -0.27
CA ALA A 64 -3.89 -13.31 0.23
C ALA A 64 -3.77 -12.36 1.44
N GLY A 65 -2.71 -12.49 2.24
CA GLY A 65 -2.47 -11.60 3.38
C GLY A 65 -2.00 -10.19 3.01
N LEU A 66 -1.67 -9.97 1.73
CA LEU A 66 -1.24 -8.67 1.18
C LEU A 66 -2.22 -8.15 0.13
N ASP A 67 -3.30 -8.87 -0.19
CA ASP A 67 -4.27 -8.47 -1.21
C ASP A 67 -5.31 -7.51 -0.63
N TYR A 68 -4.91 -6.24 -0.50
CA TYR A 68 -5.69 -5.16 0.11
C TYR A 68 -5.41 -3.79 -0.55
#